data_AF-A0A935T096-F1
#
_entry.id   AF-A0A935T096-F1
#
_cell.length_a   1.000
_cell.length_b   1.000
_cell.length_c   1.000
_cell.angle_alpha   90.00
_cell.angle_beta   90.00
_cell.angle_gamma   90.00
#
_symmetry.space_group_name_H-M   'P 1'
#
loop_
_entity.id
_entity.type
_entity.pdbx_description
1 polymer ?
#
loop_
_entity_poly.entity_id
_entity_poly.type
_entity_poly.pdbx_seq_one_letter_code
_entity_poly.pdbx_strand_id
1 'polypeptide(L)'
;MQSNATPPPGQSAAGAPGEPGDARRARRGPPPNPLYHPLFLPILLVAFCLWFGYDGFLTKDPEMLEHQGFNRIMFGLTALLCLWVVPRGLREHREDQAAAAAKQASGNSR
;
A
#
# COMPACT_ATOMS: atom_id res chain seq x y z
N MET A 1 -27.64 -50.99 35.69
CA MET A 1 -28.29 -49.85 35.02
C MET A 1 -27.55 -48.58 35.41
N GLN A 2 -27.22 -47.74 34.42
CA GLN A 2 -26.76 -46.32 34.51
C GLN A 2 -25.29 -46.12 34.98
N SER A 3 -24.30 -46.05 34.08
CA SER A 3 -23.89 -44.94 33.18
C SER A 3 -22.85 -43.99 33.83
N ASN A 4 -21.56 -44.33 33.72
CA ASN A 4 -20.48 -43.37 33.94
C ASN A 4 -20.41 -42.42 32.73
N ALA A 5 -20.81 -41.17 32.93
CA ALA A 5 -20.68 -40.11 31.94
C ALA A 5 -19.21 -39.66 31.83
N THR A 6 -18.64 -39.80 30.63
CA THR A 6 -17.38 -39.19 30.21
C THR A 6 -17.48 -37.66 30.28
N PRO A 7 -16.55 -36.94 30.93
CA PRO A 7 -16.50 -35.48 30.82
C PRO A 7 -16.00 -35.05 29.42
N PRO A 8 -16.48 -33.91 28.88
CA PRO A 8 -16.21 -33.48 27.51
C PRO A 8 -14.73 -33.11 27.27
N PRO A 9 -14.22 -33.30 26.04
CA PRO A 9 -12.90 -32.81 25.65
C PRO A 9 -12.99 -31.30 25.47
N GLY A 10 -12.36 -30.54 26.36
CA GLY A 10 -12.40 -29.08 26.24
C GLY A 10 -11.92 -28.30 27.44
N GLN A 11 -11.75 -28.92 28.60
CA GLN A 11 -11.12 -28.26 29.75
C GLN A 11 -9.64 -28.65 29.78
N SER A 12 -8.90 -28.06 28.85
CA SER A 12 -7.44 -27.98 28.97
C SER A 12 -7.16 -27.14 30.21
N ALA A 13 -6.49 -27.74 31.18
CA ALA A 13 -6.02 -27.09 32.38
C ALA A 13 -5.36 -25.76 32.01
N ALA A 14 -5.88 -24.67 32.56
CA ALA A 14 -5.25 -23.35 32.50
C ALA A 14 -3.93 -23.42 33.28
N GLY A 15 -2.90 -23.92 32.58
CA GLY A 15 -1.52 -23.94 33.02
C GLY A 15 -0.95 -22.54 32.97
N ALA A 16 -0.40 -22.14 34.11
CA ALA A 16 0.74 -21.25 34.34
C ALA A 16 0.88 -19.90 33.58
N PRO A 17 1.15 -18.79 34.30
CA PRO A 17 1.55 -17.53 33.69
C PRO A 17 3.01 -17.61 33.23
N GLY A 18 3.27 -17.30 31.95
CA GLY A 18 4.62 -17.03 31.47
C GLY A 18 5.12 -17.94 30.35
N GLU A 19 4.39 -18.04 29.25
CA GLU A 19 4.91 -18.61 28.01
C GLU A 19 5.73 -17.53 27.23
N PRO A 20 7.02 -17.76 26.90
CA PRO A 20 7.86 -16.83 26.15
C PRO A 20 7.46 -16.67 24.66
N GLY A 21 6.33 -17.26 24.24
CA GLY A 21 5.80 -17.20 22.89
C GLY A 21 5.22 -15.85 22.47
N ASP A 22 4.67 -15.08 23.42
CA ASP A 22 4.04 -13.78 23.14
C ASP A 22 5.05 -12.70 22.75
N ALA A 23 6.27 -12.77 23.29
CA ALA A 23 7.35 -11.83 22.98
C ALA A 23 7.86 -11.96 21.53
N ARG A 24 7.67 -13.11 20.87
CA ARG A 24 8.04 -13.32 19.46
C ARG A 24 7.00 -12.78 18.49
N ARG A 25 5.71 -12.88 18.81
CA ARG A 25 4.62 -12.35 17.97
C ARG A 25 4.58 -10.82 18.00
N ALA A 26 4.90 -10.20 19.14
CA ALA A 26 4.95 -8.75 19.28
C ALA A 26 6.03 -8.05 18.43
N ARG A 27 7.01 -8.79 17.88
CA ARG A 27 8.09 -8.23 17.03
C ARG A 27 7.77 -8.25 15.53
N ARG A 28 6.71 -8.93 15.09
CA ARG A 28 6.21 -8.79 13.73
C ARG A 28 5.27 -7.59 13.70
N GLY A 29 5.83 -6.41 13.48
CA GLY A 29 5.04 -5.26 13.06
C GLY A 29 4.18 -5.62 11.83
N PRO A 30 3.13 -4.86 11.54
CA PRO A 30 2.32 -5.06 10.34
C PRO A 30 3.26 -5.26 9.14
N PRO A 31 3.01 -6.28 8.29
CA PRO A 31 3.85 -6.48 7.11
C PRO A 31 3.89 -5.16 6.33
N PRO A 32 5.06 -4.74 5.83
CA PRO A 32 5.19 -3.51 5.06
C PRO A 32 4.26 -3.62 3.85
N ASN A 33 3.13 -2.93 3.89
CA ASN A 33 2.15 -2.94 2.82
C ASN A 33 2.61 -1.91 1.78
N PRO A 34 2.84 -2.32 0.51
CA PRO A 34 3.30 -1.44 -0.54
C PRO A 34 2.34 -0.26 -0.82
N LEU A 35 1.07 -0.38 -0.38
CA LEU A 35 0.09 0.71 -0.47
C LEU A 35 0.39 1.90 0.45
N TYR A 36 1.23 1.74 1.47
CA TYR A 36 1.67 2.85 2.33
C TYR A 36 2.90 3.58 1.80
N HIS A 37 3.43 3.20 0.63
CA HIS A 37 4.56 3.90 0.04
C HIS A 37 4.11 5.27 -0.50
N PRO A 38 4.72 6.40 -0.08
CA PRO A 38 4.26 7.75 -0.44
C PRO A 38 4.27 8.01 -1.94
N LEU A 39 5.10 7.29 -2.70
CA LEU A 39 5.14 7.38 -4.17
C LEU A 39 4.19 6.42 -4.90
N PHE A 40 3.49 5.52 -4.23
CA PHE A 40 2.58 4.58 -4.90
C PHE A 40 1.50 5.31 -5.70
N LEU A 41 0.78 6.22 -5.05
CA LEU A 41 -0.31 6.98 -5.67
C LEU A 41 0.20 7.93 -6.76
N PRO A 42 1.27 8.73 -6.57
CA PRO A 42 1.87 9.54 -7.64
C PRO A 42 2.27 8.73 -8.88
N ILE A 43 2.98 7.60 -8.70
CA ILE A 43 3.46 6.78 -9.82
C ILE A 43 2.28 6.14 -10.57
N LEU A 44 1.32 5.59 -9.83
CA LEU A 44 0.11 5.02 -10.40
C LEU A 44 -0.67 6.08 -11.20
N LEU A 45 -0.74 7.31 -10.69
CA LEU A 45 -1.42 8.43 -11.36
C LEU A 45 -0.71 8.84 -12.66
N VAL A 46 0.63 8.85 -12.68
CA VAL A 46 1.41 9.09 -13.91
C VAL A 46 1.16 7.99 -14.93
N ALA A 47 1.16 6.73 -14.50
CA ALA A 47 0.88 5.59 -15.37
C ALA A 47 -0.53 5.69 -15.99
N PHE A 48 -1.54 6.02 -15.19
CA PHE A 48 -2.89 6.28 -15.71
C PHE A 48 -2.95 7.48 -16.64
N CYS A 49 -2.25 8.57 -16.33
CA CYS A 49 -2.19 9.74 -17.21
C CYS A 49 -1.61 9.40 -18.58
N LEU A 50 -0.52 8.63 -18.62
CA LEU A 50 0.08 8.14 -19.87
C LEU A 50 -0.84 7.19 -20.62
N TRP A 51 -1.53 6.30 -19.90
CA TRP A 51 -2.53 5.40 -20.49
C TRP A 51 -3.68 6.17 -21.15
N PHE A 52 -4.34 7.08 -20.42
CA PHE A 52 -5.43 7.89 -20.96
C PHE A 52 -4.97 8.77 -22.13
N GLY A 53 -3.72 9.25 -22.10
CA GLY A 53 -3.13 9.98 -23.21
C GLY A 53 -2.96 9.10 -24.45
N TYR A 54 -2.44 7.89 -24.27
CA TYR A 54 -2.30 6.91 -25.35
C TYR A 54 -3.67 6.53 -25.93
N ASP A 55 -4.64 6.23 -25.08
CA ASP A 55 -5.98 5.78 -25.51
C ASP A 55 -6.84 6.92 -26.08
N GLY A 56 -6.60 8.17 -25.68
CA GLY A 56 -7.31 9.35 -26.19
C GLY A 56 -6.74 9.93 -27.50
N PHE A 57 -5.46 9.67 -27.80
CA PHE A 57 -4.76 10.27 -28.95
C PHE A 57 -4.19 9.26 -29.96
N LEU A 58 -3.70 8.10 -29.52
CA LEU A 58 -3.03 7.11 -30.37
C LEU A 58 -3.96 5.97 -30.83
N THR A 59 -5.00 5.65 -30.06
CA THR A 59 -6.02 4.66 -30.47
C THR A 59 -6.75 5.13 -31.74
N LYS A 60 -6.73 4.28 -32.78
CA LYS A 60 -7.35 4.52 -34.11
C LYS A 60 -8.50 3.56 -34.42
N ASP A 61 -8.92 2.74 -33.46
CA ASP A 61 -10.00 1.79 -33.68
C ASP A 61 -11.36 2.51 -33.77
N PRO A 62 -12.19 2.19 -34.79
CA PRO A 62 -13.42 2.92 -35.07
C PRO A 62 -14.50 2.75 -34.00
N GLU A 63 -14.48 1.66 -33.22
CA GLU A 63 -15.37 1.45 -32.06
C GLU A 63 -14.97 2.30 -30.85
N MET A 64 -13.66 2.59 -30.69
CA MET A 64 -13.16 3.40 -29.57
C MET A 64 -13.26 4.92 -29.83
N LEU A 65 -13.59 5.34 -31.06
CA LEU A 65 -13.82 6.76 -31.38
C LEU A 65 -15.03 7.34 -30.63
N GLU A 66 -16.04 6.52 -30.33
CA GLU A 66 -17.22 6.95 -29.57
C GLU A 66 -16.87 7.29 -28.10
N HIS A 67 -15.83 6.67 -27.56
CA HIS A 67 -15.33 6.91 -26.21
C HIS A 67 -14.08 7.80 -26.15
N GLN A 68 -13.57 8.23 -27.31
CA GLN A 68 -12.38 9.07 -27.41
C GLN A 68 -12.56 10.42 -26.70
N GLY A 69 -13.78 10.97 -26.72
CA GLY A 69 -14.10 12.19 -25.97
C GLY A 69 -13.97 12.00 -24.45
N PHE A 70 -14.46 10.87 -23.93
CA PHE A 70 -14.32 10.52 -22.51
C PHE A 70 -12.86 10.35 -22.11
N ASN A 71 -12.07 9.65 -22.92
CA ASN A 71 -10.63 9.46 -22.67
C ASN A 71 -9.84 10.77 -22.70
N ARG A 72 -10.19 11.74 -23.56
CA ARG A 72 -9.56 13.07 -23.58
C ARG A 72 -9.92 13.92 -22.37
N ILE A 73 -11.18 13.88 -21.92
CA ILE A 73 -11.61 14.58 -20.71
C ILE A 73 -10.94 13.95 -19.48
N MET A 74 -10.94 12.63 -19.38
CA MET A 74 -10.26 11.90 -18.30
C MET A 74 -8.75 12.14 -18.33
N PHE A 75 -8.12 12.21 -19.51
CA PHE A 75 -6.73 12.62 -19.64
C PHE A 75 -6.50 14.02 -19.08
N GLY A 76 -7.33 15.00 -19.45
CA GLY A 76 -7.22 16.37 -18.95
C GLY A 76 -7.35 16.46 -17.42
N LEU A 77 -8.34 15.76 -16.84
CA LEU A 77 -8.54 15.68 -15.39
C LEU A 77 -7.36 14.99 -14.70
N THR A 78 -6.91 13.85 -15.23
CA THR A 78 -5.81 13.07 -14.65
C THR A 78 -4.48 13.82 -14.77
N ALA A 79 -4.25 14.56 -15.86
CA ALA A 79 -3.07 15.39 -16.07
C ALA A 79 -3.02 16.57 -15.08
N LEU A 80 -4.14 17.25 -14.85
CA LEU A 80 -4.27 18.28 -13.81
C LEU A 80 -3.99 17.69 -12.42
N LEU A 81 -4.57 16.53 -12.12
CA LEU A 81 -4.34 15.84 -10.85
C LEU A 81 -2.87 15.42 -10.70
N CYS A 82 -2.24 14.96 -11.78
CA CYS A 82 -0.81 14.64 -11.82
C CYS A 82 0.03 15.87 -11.50
N LEU A 83 -0.23 17.00 -12.15
CA LEU A 83 0.49 18.26 -11.91
C LEU A 83 0.38 18.74 -10.46
N TRP A 84 -0.70 18.39 -9.75
CA TRP A 84 -0.88 18.80 -8.36
C TRP A 84 -0.33 17.77 -7.35
N VAL A 85 -0.61 16.48 -7.55
CA VAL A 85 -0.28 15.39 -6.62
C VAL A 85 1.18 14.96 -6.75
N VAL A 86 1.74 14.92 -7.97
CA VAL A 86 3.11 14.42 -8.20
C VAL A 86 4.15 15.31 -7.52
N PRO A 87 4.12 16.65 -7.63
CA PRO A 87 5.08 17.49 -6.92
C PRO A 87 4.97 17.35 -5.40
N ARG A 88 3.76 17.16 -4.87
CA ARG A 88 3.53 16.95 -3.44
C ARG A 88 4.14 15.63 -2.97
N GLY A 89 3.88 14.53 -3.69
CA GLY A 89 4.44 13.22 -3.36
C GLY A 89 5.96 13.16 -3.50
N LEU A 90 6.53 13.86 -4.49
CA LEU A 90 7.98 14.00 -4.65
C LEU A 90 8.62 14.78 -3.50
N ARG A 91 7.98 15.84 -3.00
CA ARG A 91 8.49 16.61 -1.85
C ARG A 91 8.54 15.77 -0.59
N GLU A 92 7.45 15.06 -0.30
CA GLU A 92 7.33 14.20 0.89
C GLU A 92 8.36 13.06 0.86
N HIS A 93 8.55 12.41 -0.28
CA HIS A 93 9.58 11.38 -0.43
C HIS A 93 11.01 11.91 -0.28
N ARG A 94 11.29 13.15 -0.70
CA ARG A 94 12.61 13.77 -0.50
C ARG A 94 12.88 14.05 0.98
N GLU A 95 11.85 14.47 1.72
CA GLU A 95 11.93 14.71 3.17
C GLU A 95 12.16 13.40 3.93
N ASP A 96 11.44 12.33 3.57
CA ASP A 96 11.63 10.98 4.13
C ASP A 96 13.02 10.42 3.84
N GLN A 97 13.53 10.58 2.61
CA GLN A 97 14.90 10.15 2.27
C GLN A 97 15.96 10.95 3.04
N ALA A 98 15.77 12.26 3.21
CA ALA A 98 16.68 13.09 3.99
C ALA A 98 16.69 12.67 5.48
N ALA A 99 15.52 12.40 6.05
CA ALA A 99 15.40 11.91 7.43
C ALA A 99 16.00 10.51 7.60
N ALA A 100 15.82 9.61 6.63
CA ALA A 100 16.43 8.29 6.62
C ALA A 100 17.96 8.36 6.52
N ALA A 101 18.50 9.20 5.64
CA ALA A 101 19.93 9.42 5.50
C ALA A 101 20.57 9.99 6.79
N ALA A 102 19.91 10.94 7.45
CA ALA A 102 20.37 11.50 8.73
C ALA A 102 20.38 10.45 9.87
N LYS A 103 19.39 9.56 9.91
CA LYS A 103 19.37 8.43 10.86
C LYS A 103 20.48 7.42 10.59
N GLN A 104 20.76 7.13 9.32
CA GLN A 104 21.87 6.24 8.95
C GLN A 104 23.24 6.84 9.32
N ALA A 105 23.43 8.15 9.09
CA ALA A 105 24.67 8.86 9.45
C ALA A 105 24.93 8.89 10.97
N SER A 106 23.89 9.11 11.78
CA SER A 106 24.02 9.09 13.25
C SER A 106 24.15 7.68 13.84
N GLY A 107 23.53 6.67 13.21
CA GLY A 107 23.63 5.27 13.62
C GLY A 107 25.00 4.63 13.33
N ASN A 108 25.68 5.05 12.27
CA ASN A 108 26.99 4.52 11.87
C ASN A 108 28.18 5.11 12.66
N SER A 109 27.90 6.01 13.62
CA SER A 109 28.92 6.71 14.45
C SER A 109 28.99 6.18 15.90
N ARG A 110 28.46 4.98 16.17
CA ARG A 110 28.45 4.34 17.50
C ARG A 110 29.18 3.00 17.51
#